data_AF-A0A0S7ZCM2-F1
#
_entry.id   AF-A0A0S7ZCM2-F1
#
_cell.length_a   1.000
_cell.length_b   1.000
_cell.length_c   1.000
_cell.angle_alpha   90.00
_cell.angle_beta   90.00
_cell.angle_gamma   90.00
#
_symmetry.space_group_name_H-M   'P 1'
#
loop_
_entity.id
_entity.type
_entity.pdbx_description
1 polymer ?
#
loop_
_entity_poly.entity_id
_entity_poly.type
_entity_poly.pdbx_seq_one_letter_code
_entity_poly.pdbx_strand_id
1 'polypeptide(L)'
;VFLYGAVALQAVGERMPAVAGRAVPAAALLLLLLPAGGNWLDSGRSVRDCSVLSQRAGPWACYGPRVGFFVSAAAWTADGLPAGSAVMTRKPRHFYVLSGHPSRAFPFVEDPDAHLALADQLGARYVLLDQWDGLAARYVGGAVRGRPEAFCYLRGFGAPVEGGAQLLGILPPEERAAPPEPSADVGIVACPESYYGRDVDVPEAYSSSSTIPLLADLDS
;
A
#
# COMPACT_ATOMS: atom_id res chain seq x y z
N VAL A 1 19.94 11.10 -34.61
CA VAL A 1 19.51 12.52 -34.44
C VAL A 1 20.55 13.34 -33.66
N PHE A 2 21.15 12.83 -32.58
CA PHE A 2 22.17 13.57 -31.80
C PHE A 2 23.49 13.89 -32.55
N LEU A 3 23.95 13.02 -33.46
CA LEU A 3 25.16 13.23 -34.26
C LEU A 3 25.04 14.43 -35.22
N TYR A 4 23.86 14.68 -35.80
CA TYR A 4 23.65 15.82 -36.70
C TYR A 4 23.58 17.16 -35.95
N GLY A 5 23.10 17.15 -34.71
CA GLY A 5 23.09 18.35 -33.85
C GLY A 5 24.49 18.81 -33.44
N ALA A 6 25.40 17.87 -33.16
CA ALA A 6 26.79 18.18 -32.79
C ALA A 6 27.58 18.79 -33.96
N VAL A 7 27.41 18.26 -35.17
CA VAL A 7 28.07 18.77 -36.39
C VAL A 7 27.54 20.16 -36.77
N ALA A 8 26.23 20.39 -36.62
CA ALA A 8 25.62 21.71 -36.85
C ALA A 8 26.13 22.78 -35.86
N LEU A 9 26.34 22.42 -34.59
CA LEU A 9 26.90 23.33 -33.57
C LEU A 9 28.37 23.68 -33.85
N GLN A 10 29.18 22.75 -34.37
CA GLN A 10 30.56 23.04 -34.79
C GLN A 10 30.61 24.01 -35.97
N ALA A 11 29.79 23.80 -37.00
CA ALA A 11 29.77 24.63 -38.21
C ALA A 11 29.28 26.07 -37.97
N VAL A 12 28.50 26.29 -36.91
CA VAL A 12 28.05 27.61 -36.45
C VAL A 12 29.11 28.28 -35.56
N GLY A 13 29.82 27.51 -34.73
CA GLY A 13 30.91 28.01 -33.87
C GLY A 13 32.12 28.55 -34.65
N GLU A 14 32.41 28.00 -35.82
CA GLU A 14 33.51 28.45 -36.70
C GLU A 14 33.24 29.79 -37.42
N ARG A 15 31.97 30.22 -37.50
CA ARG A 15 31.56 31.48 -38.16
C ARG A 15 31.34 32.64 -37.19
N MET A 16 31.49 32.42 -35.89
CA MET A 16 31.34 33.44 -34.86
C MET A 16 32.71 33.86 -34.30
N PRO A 17 32.87 35.13 -33.87
CA PRO A 17 34.11 35.57 -33.21
C PRO A 17 34.42 34.68 -32.00
N ALA A 18 35.71 34.38 -31.76
CA ALA A 18 36.19 33.30 -30.87
C ALA A 18 35.58 33.28 -29.44
N VAL A 19 35.09 34.43 -28.95
CA VAL A 19 34.40 34.56 -27.67
C VAL A 19 32.99 33.96 -27.71
N ALA A 20 32.25 34.17 -28.80
CA ALA A 20 30.90 33.65 -29.01
C ALA A 20 30.89 32.14 -29.30
N GLY A 21 31.91 31.62 -30.01
CA GLY A 21 32.04 30.18 -30.31
C GLY A 21 32.23 29.28 -29.08
N ARG A 22 32.73 29.83 -27.95
CA ARG A 22 32.87 29.11 -26.68
C ARG A 22 31.72 29.36 -25.70
N ALA A 23 31.10 30.53 -25.76
CA ALA A 23 30.01 30.89 -24.86
C ALA A 23 28.73 30.10 -25.14
N VAL A 24 28.41 29.83 -26.41
CA VAL A 24 27.19 29.09 -26.81
C VAL A 24 27.16 27.64 -26.30
N PRO A 25 28.20 26.80 -26.51
CA PRO A 25 28.18 25.43 -25.97
C PRO A 25 28.24 25.40 -24.44
N ALA A 26 28.92 26.35 -23.80
CA ALA A 26 28.96 26.47 -22.34
C ALA A 26 27.58 26.85 -21.78
N ALA A 27 26.88 27.81 -22.41
CA ALA A 27 25.53 28.18 -22.05
C ALA A 27 24.53 27.05 -22.28
N ALA A 28 24.65 26.32 -23.39
CA ALA A 28 23.82 25.14 -23.67
C ALA A 28 24.04 24.02 -22.64
N LEU A 29 25.30 23.76 -22.25
CA LEU A 29 25.62 22.78 -21.20
C LEU A 29 25.07 23.21 -19.83
N LEU A 30 25.21 24.49 -19.47
CA LEU A 30 24.64 25.03 -18.23
C LEU A 30 23.11 24.94 -18.23
N LEU A 31 22.45 25.24 -19.34
CA LEU A 31 20.98 25.09 -19.49
C LEU A 31 20.52 23.64 -19.31
N LEU A 32 21.32 22.65 -19.72
CA LEU A 32 21.02 21.24 -19.50
C LEU A 32 21.29 20.78 -18.06
N LEU A 33 22.29 21.36 -17.39
CA LEU A 33 22.68 20.99 -16.02
C LEU A 33 21.88 21.73 -14.94
N LEU A 34 21.34 22.92 -15.24
CA LEU A 34 20.50 23.71 -14.33
C LEU A 34 19.30 22.94 -13.75
N PRO A 35 18.46 22.23 -14.55
CA PRO A 35 17.35 21.44 -14.00
C PRO A 35 17.83 20.27 -13.14
N ALA A 36 18.99 19.67 -13.44
CA ALA A 36 19.58 18.64 -12.60
C ALA A 36 20.07 19.20 -11.26
N GLY A 37 20.66 20.40 -11.25
CA GLY A 37 21.08 21.10 -10.03
C GLY A 37 19.90 21.51 -9.14
N GLY A 38 18.81 22.01 -9.74
CA GLY A 38 17.57 22.31 -9.03
C GLY A 38 16.97 21.07 -8.36
N ASN A 39 16.78 19.99 -9.12
CA ASN A 39 16.27 18.72 -8.60
C ASN A 39 17.16 18.14 -7.49
N TRP A 40 18.49 18.29 -7.58
CA TRP A 40 19.41 17.80 -6.56
C TRP A 40 19.31 18.59 -5.25
N LEU A 41 19.21 19.91 -5.32
CA LEU A 41 19.01 20.76 -4.13
C LEU A 41 17.67 20.51 -3.44
N ASP A 42 16.59 20.36 -4.22
CA ASP A 42 15.27 20.09 -3.68
C ASP A 42 15.18 18.68 -3.08
N SER A 43 15.78 17.68 -3.74
CA SER A 43 15.92 16.34 -3.16
C SER A 43 16.70 16.37 -1.84
N GLY A 44 17.78 17.16 -1.76
CA GLY A 44 18.57 17.31 -0.55
C GLY A 44 17.80 17.94 0.61
N ARG A 45 16.92 18.92 0.33
CA ARG A 45 16.03 19.54 1.33
C ARG A 45 14.98 18.54 1.81
N SER A 46 14.28 17.86 0.90
CA SER A 46 13.29 16.84 1.26
C SER A 46 13.87 15.71 2.12
N VAL A 47 15.09 15.25 1.83
CA VAL A 47 15.75 14.22 2.65
C VAL A 47 16.07 14.74 4.05
N ARG A 48 16.53 15.99 4.19
CA ARG A 48 16.81 16.58 5.51
C ARG A 48 15.53 16.76 6.32
N ASP A 49 14.49 17.30 5.70
CA ASP A 49 13.21 17.52 6.36
C ASP A 49 12.59 16.18 6.80
N CYS A 50 12.62 15.16 5.93
CA CYS A 50 12.24 13.80 6.30
C CYS A 50 13.10 13.24 7.43
N SER A 51 14.42 13.45 7.42
CA SER A 51 15.30 12.92 8.48
C SER A 51 14.97 13.51 9.85
N VAL A 52 14.66 14.82 9.91
CA VAL A 52 14.27 15.49 11.15
C VAL A 52 12.92 14.99 11.63
N LEU A 53 11.95 14.84 10.72
CA LEU A 53 10.63 14.29 11.04
C LEU A 53 10.75 12.83 11.53
N SER A 54 11.55 12.00 10.87
CA SER A 54 11.73 10.61 11.26
C SER A 54 12.43 10.44 12.61
N GLN A 55 13.36 11.34 12.96
CA GLN A 55 13.97 11.34 14.30
C GLN A 55 12.99 11.74 15.41
N ARG A 56 12.02 12.62 15.11
CA ARG A 56 11.07 13.14 16.10
C ARG A 56 9.80 12.31 16.24
N ALA A 57 9.26 11.82 15.13
CA ALA A 57 7.95 11.17 15.04
C ALA A 57 8.04 9.70 14.57
N GLY A 58 9.24 9.15 14.47
CA GLY A 58 9.49 7.76 14.13
C GLY A 58 9.71 7.49 12.64
N PRO A 59 10.16 6.28 12.28
CA PRO A 59 10.69 5.96 10.95
C PRO A 59 9.67 6.13 9.81
N TRP A 60 8.38 6.13 10.13
CA TRP A 60 7.28 6.20 9.16
C TRP A 60 6.71 7.60 8.92
N ALA A 61 7.16 8.59 9.71
CA ALA A 61 6.55 9.93 9.71
C ALA A 61 6.56 10.64 8.35
N CYS A 62 7.55 10.39 7.49
CA CYS A 62 7.64 11.03 6.18
C CYS A 62 6.85 10.32 5.06
N TYR A 63 6.24 9.16 5.32
CA TYR A 63 5.57 8.36 4.29
C TYR A 63 4.10 8.73 4.04
N GLY A 64 3.55 9.65 4.84
CA GLY A 64 2.16 10.09 4.73
C GLY A 64 1.14 9.12 5.33
N PRO A 65 -0.16 9.47 5.30
CA PRO A 65 -1.21 8.80 6.06
C PRO A 65 -1.45 7.35 5.63
N ARG A 66 -1.37 7.03 4.33
CA ARG A 66 -1.62 5.67 3.82
C ARG A 66 -0.67 4.63 4.42
N VAL A 67 0.61 4.98 4.50
CA VAL A 67 1.61 4.14 5.17
C VAL A 67 1.44 4.20 6.69
N GLY A 68 1.06 5.36 7.23
CA GLY A 68 0.71 5.51 8.65
C GLY A 68 -0.37 4.51 9.09
N PHE A 69 -1.46 4.34 8.33
CA PHE A 69 -2.52 3.39 8.67
C PHE A 69 -2.09 1.93 8.54
N PHE A 70 -1.25 1.59 7.57
CA PHE A 70 -0.59 0.28 7.53
C PHE A 70 0.21 0.01 8.81
N VAL A 71 1.00 0.99 9.25
CA VAL A 71 1.83 0.88 10.45
C VAL A 71 0.98 0.75 11.71
N SER A 72 -0.07 1.57 11.82
CA SER A 72 -1.04 1.49 12.93
C SER A 72 -1.75 0.14 12.96
N ALA A 73 -2.13 -0.39 11.80
CA ALA A 73 -2.72 -1.72 11.70
C ALA A 73 -1.76 -2.80 12.19
N ALA A 74 -0.52 -2.80 11.68
CA ALA A 74 0.49 -3.77 12.08
C ALA A 74 0.79 -3.67 13.59
N ALA A 75 1.01 -2.46 14.12
CA ALA A 75 1.26 -2.27 15.54
C ALA A 75 0.11 -2.74 16.41
N TRP A 76 -1.14 -2.43 16.04
CA TRP A 76 -2.31 -2.89 16.77
C TRP A 76 -2.42 -4.42 16.79
N THR A 77 -2.09 -5.11 15.69
CA THR A 77 -2.22 -6.57 15.64
C THR A 77 -1.32 -7.32 16.63
N ALA A 78 -0.24 -6.71 17.11
CA ALA A 78 0.66 -7.34 18.07
C ALA A 78 -0.09 -7.87 19.31
N ASP A 79 -1.01 -7.06 19.83
CA ASP A 79 -1.88 -7.41 20.97
C ASP A 79 -3.32 -7.70 20.55
N GLY A 80 -3.73 -7.16 19.38
CA GLY A 80 -5.08 -7.24 18.85
C GLY A 80 -5.53 -8.63 18.41
N LEU A 81 -4.58 -9.50 18.05
CA LEU A 81 -4.84 -10.82 17.48
C LEU A 81 -4.49 -11.95 18.45
N PRO A 82 -5.15 -13.12 18.35
CA PRO A 82 -4.73 -14.33 19.04
C PRO A 82 -3.26 -14.67 18.79
N ALA A 83 -2.59 -15.20 19.82
CA ALA A 83 -1.21 -15.66 19.68
C ALA A 83 -1.06 -16.72 18.58
N GLY A 84 0.02 -16.64 17.80
CA GLY A 84 0.28 -17.56 16.69
C GLY A 84 -0.50 -17.25 15.41
N SER A 85 -1.21 -16.12 15.36
CA SER A 85 -1.89 -15.65 14.15
C SER A 85 -0.89 -15.34 13.02
N ALA A 86 -1.31 -15.58 11.78
CA ALA A 86 -0.58 -15.16 10.58
C ALA A 86 -1.44 -14.23 9.73
N VAL A 87 -0.82 -13.19 9.18
CA VAL A 87 -1.50 -12.13 8.43
C VAL A 87 -0.93 -12.04 7.02
N MET A 88 -1.79 -12.17 6.01
CA MET A 88 -1.41 -11.88 4.63
C MET A 88 -1.43 -10.37 4.37
N THR A 89 -0.37 -9.84 3.75
CA THR A 89 -0.27 -8.41 3.43
C THR A 89 0.71 -8.14 2.28
N ARG A 90 0.55 -7.01 1.60
CA ARG A 90 1.44 -6.55 0.54
C ARG A 90 2.90 -6.39 0.98
N LYS A 91 3.15 -6.08 2.25
CA LYS A 91 4.48 -5.78 2.81
C LYS A 91 4.83 -6.69 4.00
N PRO A 92 4.97 -8.02 3.79
CA PRO A 92 5.05 -8.99 4.89
C PRO A 92 6.25 -8.78 5.81
N ARG A 93 7.40 -8.34 5.28
CA ARG A 93 8.59 -8.06 6.09
C ARG A 93 8.42 -6.85 7.02
N HIS A 94 7.79 -5.78 6.53
CA HIS A 94 7.50 -4.62 7.37
C HIS A 94 6.44 -4.96 8.40
N PHE A 95 5.41 -5.72 8.00
CA PHE A 95 4.37 -6.18 8.91
C PHE A 95 4.96 -7.00 10.06
N TYR A 96 5.78 -8.01 9.75
CA TYR A 96 6.44 -8.85 10.75
C TYR A 96 7.28 -8.03 11.75
N VAL A 97 8.07 -7.06 11.26
CA VAL A 97 8.90 -6.20 12.12
C VAL A 97 8.05 -5.35 13.07
N LEU A 98 6.86 -4.94 12.64
CA LEU A 98 5.98 -4.06 13.41
C LEU A 98 5.05 -4.83 14.36
N SER A 99 4.60 -6.03 13.98
CA SER A 99 3.57 -6.78 14.72
C SER A 99 4.09 -8.03 15.41
N GLY A 100 5.24 -8.56 15.00
CA GLY A 100 5.74 -9.87 15.43
C GLY A 100 5.02 -11.08 14.79
N HIS A 101 3.94 -10.86 14.03
CA HIS A 101 3.18 -11.95 13.42
C HIS A 101 3.82 -12.45 12.12
N PRO A 102 3.92 -13.78 11.92
CA PRO A 102 4.24 -14.36 10.63
C PRO A 102 3.38 -13.77 9.51
N SER A 103 4.01 -13.42 8.40
CA SER A 103 3.32 -12.76 7.31
C SER A 103 3.83 -13.17 5.94
N ARG A 104 2.91 -13.21 4.97
CA ARG A 104 3.19 -13.52 3.56
C ARG A 104 2.44 -12.55 2.65
N ALA A 105 2.96 -12.38 1.45
CA ALA A 105 2.24 -11.64 0.42
C ALA A 105 1.05 -12.46 -0.08
N PHE A 106 -0.11 -11.83 -0.19
CA PHE A 106 -1.25 -12.39 -0.90
C PHE A 106 -0.91 -12.57 -2.40
N PRO A 107 -1.64 -13.44 -3.12
CA PRO A 107 -1.48 -13.58 -4.56
C PRO A 107 -1.80 -12.28 -5.31
N PHE A 108 -0.98 -11.92 -6.31
CA PHE A 108 -1.23 -10.76 -7.18
C PHE A 108 -2.18 -11.11 -8.34
N VAL A 109 -3.27 -11.78 -8.00
CA VAL A 109 -4.38 -12.13 -8.89
C VAL A 109 -5.69 -11.78 -8.18
N GLU A 110 -6.74 -11.51 -8.95
CA GLU A 110 -8.07 -11.16 -8.39
C GLU A 110 -8.93 -12.42 -8.12
N ASP A 111 -8.39 -13.61 -8.39
CA ASP A 111 -9.03 -14.91 -8.17
C ASP A 111 -9.17 -15.24 -6.67
N PRO A 112 -10.40 -15.28 -6.12
CA PRO A 112 -10.62 -15.56 -4.71
C PRO A 112 -10.07 -16.92 -4.26
N ASP A 113 -10.19 -17.95 -5.10
CA ASP A 113 -9.81 -19.32 -4.72
C ASP A 113 -8.30 -19.43 -4.53
N ALA A 114 -7.50 -18.70 -5.32
CA ALA A 114 -6.07 -18.59 -5.13
C ALA A 114 -5.70 -17.94 -3.78
N HIS A 115 -6.42 -16.91 -3.34
CA HIS A 115 -6.20 -16.26 -2.04
C HIS A 115 -6.55 -17.19 -0.89
N LEU A 116 -7.71 -17.85 -0.96
CA LEU A 116 -8.18 -18.78 0.07
C LEU A 116 -7.28 -20.01 0.17
N ALA A 117 -6.86 -20.59 -0.96
CA ALA A 117 -5.95 -21.73 -0.96
C ALA A 117 -4.59 -21.39 -0.35
N LEU A 118 -4.04 -20.19 -0.62
CA LEU A 118 -2.81 -19.75 0.02
C LEU A 118 -3.02 -19.52 1.53
N ALA A 119 -4.14 -18.93 1.92
CA ALA A 119 -4.49 -18.73 3.33
C ALA A 119 -4.52 -20.07 4.08
N ASP A 120 -5.19 -21.07 3.52
CA ASP A 120 -5.30 -22.42 4.08
C ASP A 120 -3.93 -23.11 4.18
N GLN A 121 -3.12 -23.01 3.11
CA GLN A 121 -1.76 -23.59 3.11
C GLN A 121 -0.88 -22.99 4.21
N LEU A 122 -1.05 -21.71 4.52
CA LEU A 122 -0.25 -20.99 5.50
C LEU A 122 -0.86 -21.01 6.91
N GLY A 123 -2.10 -21.46 7.07
CA GLY A 123 -2.88 -21.25 8.29
C GLY A 123 -3.13 -19.76 8.58
N ALA A 124 -3.12 -18.91 7.55
CA ALA A 124 -3.34 -17.47 7.70
C ALA A 124 -4.83 -17.18 7.87
N ARG A 125 -5.21 -16.64 9.04
CA ARG A 125 -6.59 -16.31 9.37
C ARG A 125 -6.93 -14.84 9.09
N TYR A 126 -5.97 -14.04 8.64
CA TYR A 126 -6.17 -12.60 8.45
C TYR A 126 -5.54 -12.12 7.15
N VAL A 127 -6.12 -11.08 6.57
CA VAL A 127 -5.55 -10.32 5.46
C VAL A 127 -5.71 -8.83 5.71
N LEU A 128 -4.65 -8.08 5.45
CA LEU A 128 -4.65 -6.62 5.53
C LEU A 128 -4.93 -6.01 4.16
N LEU A 129 -6.02 -5.26 4.08
CA LEU A 129 -6.40 -4.40 2.97
C LEU A 129 -5.85 -2.99 3.24
N ASP A 130 -4.69 -2.66 2.67
CA ASP A 130 -4.06 -1.34 2.82
C ASP A 130 -4.00 -0.53 1.52
N GLN A 131 -3.82 0.77 1.65
CA GLN A 131 -3.69 1.70 0.52
C GLN A 131 -2.26 2.19 0.30
N TRP A 132 -1.23 1.44 0.75
CA TRP A 132 0.16 1.86 0.59
C TRP A 132 0.47 2.10 -0.90
N ASP A 133 0.24 1.09 -1.73
CA ASP A 133 0.45 1.14 -3.19
C ASP A 133 -0.81 0.77 -4.00
N GLY A 134 -1.95 0.58 -3.33
CA GLY A 134 -3.24 0.23 -3.95
C GLY A 134 -3.35 -1.23 -4.41
N LEU A 135 -2.28 -2.03 -4.30
CA LEU A 135 -2.31 -3.42 -4.76
C LEU A 135 -3.16 -4.32 -3.86
N ALA A 136 -3.24 -4.04 -2.56
CA ALA A 136 -4.14 -4.78 -1.68
C ALA A 136 -5.59 -4.49 -2.06
N ALA A 137 -5.97 -3.21 -2.23
CA ALA A 137 -7.30 -2.85 -2.74
C ALA A 137 -7.63 -3.57 -4.06
N ARG A 138 -6.69 -3.62 -5.01
CA ARG A 138 -6.90 -4.33 -6.27
C ARG A 138 -7.11 -5.83 -6.08
N TYR A 139 -6.13 -6.53 -5.52
CA TYR A 139 -6.10 -7.99 -5.56
C TYR A 139 -6.89 -8.64 -4.43
N VAL A 140 -6.76 -8.14 -3.20
CA VAL A 140 -7.57 -8.61 -2.07
C VAL A 140 -8.99 -8.12 -2.23
N GLY A 141 -9.21 -6.89 -2.70
CA GLY A 141 -10.56 -6.41 -2.97
C GLY A 141 -11.28 -7.19 -4.07
N GLY A 142 -10.58 -7.59 -5.13
CA GLY A 142 -11.11 -8.53 -6.13
C GLY A 142 -11.52 -9.88 -5.52
N ALA A 143 -10.64 -10.47 -4.71
CA ALA A 143 -10.91 -11.74 -4.02
C ALA A 143 -12.13 -11.64 -3.08
N VAL A 144 -12.19 -10.55 -2.31
CA VAL A 144 -13.28 -10.30 -1.36
C VAL A 144 -14.61 -10.08 -2.07
N ARG A 145 -14.64 -9.35 -3.20
CA ARG A 145 -15.87 -9.20 -4.00
C ARG A 145 -16.32 -10.51 -4.63
N GLY A 146 -15.39 -11.39 -5.01
CA GLY A 146 -15.72 -12.67 -5.62
C GLY A 146 -16.22 -13.75 -4.64
N ARG A 147 -15.81 -13.68 -3.36
CA ARG A 147 -16.21 -14.62 -2.29
C ARG A 147 -16.41 -13.89 -0.95
N PRO A 148 -17.34 -12.92 -0.84
CA PRO A 148 -17.50 -12.10 0.37
C PRO A 148 -17.84 -12.94 1.61
N GLU A 149 -18.51 -14.07 1.43
CA GLU A 149 -18.87 -15.02 2.47
C GLU A 149 -17.68 -15.79 3.07
N ALA A 150 -16.49 -15.69 2.46
CA ALA A 150 -15.26 -16.28 3.00
C ALA A 150 -14.47 -15.33 3.90
N PHE A 151 -14.92 -14.08 4.03
CA PHE A 151 -14.26 -13.04 4.80
C PHE A 151 -15.18 -12.49 5.89
N CYS A 152 -14.57 -11.95 6.93
CA CYS A 152 -15.25 -11.20 7.98
C CYS A 152 -14.46 -9.91 8.27
N TYR A 153 -15.14 -8.88 8.73
CA TYR A 153 -14.54 -7.60 9.09
C TYR A 153 -14.07 -7.63 10.55
N LEU A 154 -12.82 -7.23 10.78
CA LEU A 154 -12.26 -7.14 12.14
C LEU A 154 -12.13 -5.69 12.58
N ARG A 155 -11.38 -4.87 11.83
CA ARG A 155 -11.06 -3.50 12.25
C ARG A 155 -10.60 -2.61 11.09
N GLY A 156 -10.97 -1.33 11.16
CA GLY A 156 -10.50 -0.27 10.28
C GLY A 156 -9.52 0.68 10.97
N PHE A 157 -8.63 1.27 10.17
CA PHE A 157 -7.60 2.21 10.58
C PHE A 157 -7.65 3.42 9.65
N GLY A 158 -8.06 4.57 10.18
CA GLY A 158 -8.26 5.78 9.39
C GLY A 158 -9.53 5.76 8.54
N ALA A 159 -9.85 6.92 7.96
CA ALA A 159 -10.96 7.03 7.02
C ALA A 159 -10.53 6.59 5.61
N PRO A 160 -11.42 6.00 4.79
CA PRO A 160 -11.11 5.58 3.42
C PRO A 160 -10.60 6.74 2.55
N VAL A 161 -11.19 7.92 2.70
CA VAL A 161 -10.81 9.15 1.99
C VAL A 161 -9.36 9.58 2.28
N GLU A 162 -8.79 9.15 3.40
CA GLU A 162 -7.40 9.40 3.80
C GLU A 162 -6.46 8.26 3.37
N GLY A 163 -7.00 7.24 2.68
CA GLY A 163 -6.33 6.01 2.31
C GLY A 163 -6.08 5.10 3.52
N GLY A 164 -7.14 4.83 4.28
CA GLY A 164 -7.14 3.94 5.43
C GLY A 164 -6.66 2.51 5.15
N ALA A 165 -6.62 1.70 6.20
CA ALA A 165 -6.35 0.26 6.12
C ALA A 165 -7.48 -0.51 6.84
N GLN A 166 -7.73 -1.75 6.41
CA GLN A 166 -8.72 -2.62 7.03
C GLN A 166 -8.16 -4.02 7.20
N LEU A 167 -8.42 -4.58 8.37
CA LEU A 167 -8.06 -5.94 8.71
C LEU A 167 -9.30 -6.81 8.60
N LEU A 168 -9.19 -7.83 7.76
CA LEU A 168 -10.25 -8.81 7.53
C LEU A 168 -9.80 -10.16 8.08
N GLY A 169 -10.74 -10.90 8.66
CA GLY A 169 -10.58 -12.32 8.92
C GLY A 169 -10.92 -13.14 7.68
N ILE A 170 -10.24 -14.27 7.54
CA ILE A 170 -10.51 -15.30 6.54
C ILE A 170 -11.14 -16.46 7.30
N LEU A 171 -12.38 -16.81 6.97
CA LEU A 171 -13.10 -17.91 7.60
C LEU A 171 -12.44 -19.25 7.23
N PRO A 172 -12.41 -20.24 8.13
CA PRO A 172 -11.87 -21.55 7.81
C PRO A 172 -12.79 -22.29 6.81
N PRO A 173 -12.29 -23.28 6.04
CA PRO A 173 -13.04 -23.93 4.98
C PRO A 173 -14.44 -24.44 5.39
N GLU A 174 -14.59 -24.93 6.61
CA GLU A 174 -15.83 -25.44 7.19
C GLU A 174 -16.89 -24.36 7.47
N GLU A 175 -16.50 -23.09 7.59
CA GLU A 175 -17.39 -21.96 7.88
C GLU A 175 -17.71 -21.13 6.63
N ARG A 176 -17.04 -21.40 5.49
CA ARG A 176 -17.28 -20.71 4.23
C ARG A 176 -18.58 -21.22 3.61
N ALA A 177 -19.57 -20.35 3.46
CA ALA A 177 -20.77 -20.67 2.70
C ALA A 177 -20.43 -20.92 1.21
N ALA A 178 -21.36 -21.55 0.50
CA ALA A 178 -21.25 -21.67 -0.96
C ALA A 178 -21.23 -20.27 -1.60
N PRO A 179 -20.56 -20.09 -2.75
CA PRO A 179 -20.52 -18.81 -3.45
C PRO A 179 -21.95 -18.30 -3.67
N PRO A 180 -22.24 -17.03 -3.33
CA PRO A 180 -23.57 -16.49 -3.53
C PRO A 180 -23.92 -16.39 -5.01
N GLU A 181 -25.21 -16.50 -5.32
CA GLU A 181 -25.73 -16.19 -6.66
C GLU A 181 -25.40 -14.72 -7.03
N PRO A 182 -25.10 -14.40 -8.29
CA PRO A 182 -24.56 -13.09 -8.72
C PRO A 182 -25.44 -11.85 -8.40
N SER A 183 -26.67 -12.05 -7.92
CA SER A 183 -27.65 -10.98 -7.65
C SER A 183 -27.89 -10.71 -6.16
N ALA A 184 -27.19 -11.40 -5.25
CA ALA A 184 -27.34 -11.16 -3.82
C ALA A 184 -26.42 -10.02 -3.36
N ASP A 185 -26.98 -9.03 -2.67
CA ASP A 185 -26.22 -8.04 -1.91
C ASP A 185 -25.57 -8.77 -0.72
N VAL A 186 -24.37 -9.30 -0.94
CA VAL A 186 -23.61 -10.01 0.10
C VAL A 186 -22.52 -9.09 0.60
N GLY A 187 -22.76 -8.53 1.77
CA GLY A 187 -21.75 -7.77 2.47
C GLY A 187 -21.07 -8.56 3.57
N ILE A 188 -20.01 -7.99 4.11
CA ILE A 188 -19.12 -8.65 5.06
C ILE A 188 -19.59 -8.40 6.48
N VAL A 189 -19.73 -9.49 7.23
CA VAL A 189 -20.13 -9.46 8.64
C VAL A 189 -18.94 -9.29 9.57
N ALA A 190 -19.18 -8.89 10.82
CA ALA A 190 -18.13 -8.84 11.84
C ALA A 190 -17.54 -10.24 12.11
N CYS A 191 -16.24 -10.31 12.38
CA CYS A 191 -15.59 -11.58 12.71
C CYS A 191 -16.08 -12.14 14.06
N PRO A 192 -16.13 -13.48 14.21
CA PRO A 192 -16.37 -14.13 15.49
C PRO A 192 -15.35 -13.75 16.56
N GLU A 193 -15.71 -13.87 17.83
CA GLU A 193 -14.83 -13.57 18.98
C GLU A 193 -13.49 -14.32 18.94
N SER A 194 -13.45 -15.49 18.30
CA SER A 194 -12.23 -16.30 18.11
C SER A 194 -11.15 -15.65 17.24
N TYR A 195 -11.44 -14.50 16.61
CA TYR A 195 -10.51 -13.70 15.82
C TYR A 195 -9.87 -12.55 16.62
N TYR A 196 -10.26 -12.35 17.89
CA TYR A 196 -9.74 -11.29 18.75
C TYR A 196 -8.79 -11.84 19.82
N GLY A 197 -7.78 -11.06 20.20
CA GLY A 197 -6.94 -11.35 21.36
C GLY A 197 -7.74 -11.37 22.66
N ARG A 198 -7.23 -12.06 23.70
CA ARG A 198 -7.96 -12.32 24.96
C ARG A 198 -8.36 -11.05 25.75
N ASP A 199 -7.67 -9.94 25.52
CA ASP A 199 -7.84 -8.69 26.30
C ASP A 199 -8.27 -7.51 25.41
N VAL A 200 -8.83 -7.80 24.23
CA VAL A 200 -9.28 -6.79 23.27
C VAL A 200 -10.79 -6.67 23.37
N ASP A 201 -11.28 -5.47 23.71
CA ASP A 201 -12.71 -5.16 23.60
C ASP A 201 -13.15 -5.43 22.15
N VAL A 202 -13.98 -6.47 21.98
CA VAL A 202 -14.67 -6.74 20.72
C VAL A 202 -15.52 -5.49 20.46
N PRO A 203 -15.27 -4.74 19.36
CA PRO A 203 -16.12 -3.61 19.05
C PRO A 203 -17.57 -4.10 18.97
N GLU A 204 -18.50 -3.47 19.72
CA GLU A 204 -19.94 -3.71 19.53
C GLU A 204 -20.22 -3.65 18.03
N ALA A 205 -20.88 -4.68 17.49
CA ALA A 205 -21.12 -4.87 16.07
C ALA A 205 -21.56 -3.54 15.43
N TYR A 206 -20.61 -2.84 14.80
CA TYR A 206 -20.88 -1.51 14.29
C TYR A 206 -21.67 -1.69 13.00
N SER A 207 -22.95 -1.32 13.08
CA SER A 207 -23.84 -1.15 11.93
C SER A 207 -23.41 0.09 11.12
N SER A 208 -22.21 0.08 10.56
CA SER A 208 -21.97 0.76 9.29
C SER A 208 -22.02 -0.31 8.24
N SER A 209 -22.94 -0.16 7.28
CA SER A 209 -22.95 -0.76 5.95
C SER A 209 -22.11 -2.03 5.78
N SER A 210 -22.75 -3.10 5.38
CA SER A 210 -22.16 -4.38 4.99
C SER A 210 -21.09 -4.28 3.86
N THR A 211 -20.75 -3.07 3.44
CA THR A 211 -19.71 -2.70 2.48
C THR A 211 -18.40 -2.37 3.20
N ILE A 212 -17.31 -3.04 2.83
CA ILE A 212 -15.96 -2.59 3.23
C ILE A 212 -15.72 -1.17 2.67
N PRO A 213 -15.48 -0.17 3.52
CA PRO A 213 -15.30 1.20 3.05
C PRO A 213 -14.13 1.41 2.07
N LEU A 214 -13.07 0.59 2.14
CA LEU A 214 -11.94 0.66 1.20
C LEU A 214 -12.25 0.05 -0.18
N LEU A 215 -13.31 -0.75 -0.30
CA LEU A 215 -13.72 -1.36 -1.56
C LEU A 215 -14.77 -0.54 -2.29
N ALA A 216 -15.51 0.33 -1.59
CA ALA A 216 -16.56 1.17 -2.19
C ALA A 216 -16.05 2.08 -3.32
N ASP A 217 -14.79 2.53 -3.25
CA ASP A 217 -14.19 3.39 -4.27
C ASP A 217 -13.75 2.63 -5.54
N LEU A 218 -13.82 1.30 -5.56
CA LEU A 218 -13.45 0.47 -6.73
C LEU A 218 -14.61 0.20 -7.70
N ASP A 219 -15.83 0.57 -7.33
CA ASP A 219 -17.04 0.35 -8.12
C ASP A 219 -17.44 1.60 -8.95
N SER A 220 -16.54 2.58 -9.07
CA SER A 220 -16.70 3.83 -9.84
C SER A 220 -15.89 3.88 -11.13
#